data_AF-A0A7Y7PDA6-F1
#
_entry.id   AF-A0A7Y7PDA6-F1
#
_cell.length_a   1.000
_cell.length_b   1.000
_cell.length_c   1.000
_cell.angle_alpha   90.00
_cell.angle_beta   90.00
_cell.angle_gamma   90.00
#
_symmetry.space_group_name_H-M   'P 1'
#
loop_
_entity.id
_entity.type
_entity.pdbx_description
1 polymer ?
#
loop_
_entity_poly.entity_id
_entity_poly.type
_entity_poly.pdbx_seq_one_letter_code
_entity_poly.pdbx_strand_id
1 'polypeptide(L)'
;MLKKRANILSILIPILFLIGEMIISLIFYPIIFEKVKWSAITICIAIVTYILLWNYLKPDRYSKVCGLIIGLLFIINISIEEFINWKTQASTLISTLSLMFLIFVSFSVISGIRTIKSENITAGVKSSFSSSLLGTIIALCYGFLINFLFSDRMVFILKGYPGYSDFSNPRAFTFFNSFDNASNHVIIAPIISIIMGIVGGWTALIFLNLKRKKNLNN
;
A
#
# COMPACT_ATOMS: atom_id res chain seq x y z
N MET A 1 -5.29 -27.07 21.29
CA MET A 1 -4.35 -26.29 20.46
C MET A 1 -4.09 -24.94 21.13
N LEU A 2 -2.89 -24.72 21.68
CA LEU A 2 -2.49 -23.43 22.25
C LEU A 2 -2.48 -22.37 21.13
N LYS A 3 -3.35 -21.36 21.21
CA LYS A 3 -3.30 -20.17 20.33
C LYS A 3 -1.95 -19.50 20.54
N LYS A 4 -0.99 -19.72 19.62
CA LYS A 4 0.30 -19.05 19.63
C LYS A 4 0.05 -17.54 19.61
N ARG A 5 0.34 -16.85 20.71
CA ARG A 5 0.15 -15.39 20.80
C ARG A 5 0.98 -14.74 19.69
N ALA A 6 0.35 -13.91 18.86
CA ALA A 6 1.08 -13.16 17.85
C ALA A 6 2.07 -12.22 18.55
N ASN A 7 3.34 -12.33 18.16
CA ASN A 7 4.44 -11.55 18.74
C ASN A 7 4.38 -10.13 18.17
N ILE A 8 4.32 -9.11 19.04
CA ILE A 8 4.28 -7.71 18.62
C ILE A 8 5.53 -7.30 17.83
N LEU A 9 6.67 -7.94 18.09
CA LEU A 9 7.89 -7.75 17.30
C LEU A 9 7.69 -8.11 15.83
N SER A 10 6.76 -9.03 15.53
CA SER A 10 6.46 -9.40 14.15
C SER A 10 5.76 -8.31 13.33
N ILE A 11 5.35 -7.23 14.00
CA ILE A 11 4.74 -6.03 13.41
C ILE A 11 5.73 -4.86 13.53
N LEU A 12 6.33 -4.66 14.70
CA LEU A 12 7.23 -3.54 14.95
C LEU A 12 8.50 -3.58 14.09
N ILE A 13 9.10 -4.75 13.88
CA ILE A 13 10.32 -4.86 13.04
C ILE A 13 10.03 -4.39 11.61
N PRO A 14 9.01 -4.91 10.91
CA PRO A 14 8.64 -4.38 9.59
C PRO A 14 8.37 -2.87 9.57
N ILE A 15 7.70 -2.34 10.59
CA ILE A 15 7.39 -0.91 10.69
C ILE A 15 8.66 -0.07 10.77
N LEU A 16 9.58 -0.45 11.65
CA LEU A 16 10.83 0.28 11.84
C LEU A 16 11.68 0.25 10.58
N PHE A 17 11.68 -0.87 9.85
CA PHE A 17 12.34 -0.96 8.54
C PHE A 17 11.72 0.00 7.53
N LEU A 18 10.39 0.00 7.37
CA LEU A 18 9.71 0.89 6.43
C LEU A 18 9.85 2.37 6.79
N ILE A 19 9.79 2.72 8.08
CA ILE A 19 10.04 4.09 8.55
C ILE A 19 11.49 4.48 8.29
N GLY A 20 12.45 3.58 8.53
CA GLY A 20 13.86 3.80 8.22
C GLY A 20 14.07 4.06 6.74
N GLU A 21 13.50 3.24 5.87
CA GLU A 21 13.52 3.44 4.42
C GLU A 21 12.89 4.78 4.02
N MET A 22 11.76 5.15 4.63
CA MET A 22 11.10 6.44 4.39
C MET A 22 12.00 7.61 4.78
N ILE A 23 12.60 7.58 5.97
CA ILE A 23 13.47 8.64 6.47
C ILE A 23 14.72 8.76 5.60
N ILE A 24 15.35 7.65 5.22
CA ILE A 24 16.49 7.64 4.31
C ILE A 24 16.07 8.24 2.97
N SER A 25 14.93 7.82 2.42
CA SER A 25 14.42 8.35 1.15
C SER A 25 14.11 9.84 1.22
N LEU A 26 13.59 10.34 2.35
CA LEU A 26 13.34 11.77 2.59
C LEU A 26 14.63 12.59 2.73
N ILE A 27 15.64 12.06 3.43
CA ILE A 27 16.94 12.73 3.58
C ILE A 27 17.65 12.85 2.23
N PHE A 28 17.62 11.78 1.43
CA PHE A 28 18.23 11.75 0.12
C PHE A 28 17.31 12.24 -1.00
N TYR A 29 16.10 12.72 -0.67
CA TYR A 29 15.06 13.10 -1.62
C TYR A 29 15.55 14.01 -2.77
N PRO A 30 16.36 15.06 -2.52
CA PRO A 30 16.86 15.91 -3.61
C PRO A 30 17.81 15.16 -4.56
N ILE A 31 18.65 14.29 -4.01
CA ILE A 31 19.69 13.55 -4.75
C ILE A 31 19.10 12.34 -5.49
N ILE A 32 18.07 11.72 -4.92
CA ILE A 32 17.31 10.62 -5.54
C ILE A 32 16.59 11.12 -6.79
N PHE A 33 16.01 12.33 -6.72
CA PHE A 33 15.27 12.92 -7.85
C PHE A 33 16.17 13.37 -9.00
N GLU A 34 17.35 13.91 -8.71
CA GLU A 34 18.27 14.37 -9.77
C GLU A 34 18.96 13.22 -10.52
N LYS A 35 18.97 12.01 -9.95
CA LYS A 35 19.78 10.91 -10.48
C LYS A 35 19.02 9.60 -10.43
N VAL A 36 18.46 9.24 -11.59
CA VAL A 36 17.96 7.92 -12.03
C VAL A 36 18.56 6.70 -11.29
N LYS A 37 19.88 6.69 -11.09
CA LYS A 37 20.59 5.59 -10.43
C LYS A 37 20.17 5.38 -8.98
N TRP A 38 19.89 6.46 -8.24
CA TRP A 38 19.51 6.39 -6.83
C TRP A 38 18.08 5.89 -6.65
N SER A 39 17.14 6.31 -7.51
CA SER A 39 15.78 5.78 -7.51
C SER A 39 15.81 4.25 -7.71
N ALA A 40 16.55 3.77 -8.72
CA ALA A 40 16.73 2.33 -8.99
C ALA A 40 17.23 1.54 -7.77
N ILE A 41 18.23 2.08 -7.06
CA ILE A 41 18.78 1.48 -5.84
C ILE A 41 17.73 1.41 -4.74
N THR A 42 17.00 2.50 -4.48
CA THR A 42 15.96 2.56 -3.44
C THR A 42 14.86 1.52 -3.65
N ILE A 43 14.41 1.30 -4.89
CA ILE A 43 13.43 0.22 -5.16
C ILE A 43 14.05 -1.16 -4.99
N CYS A 44 15.28 -1.40 -5.44
CA CYS A 44 15.90 -2.71 -5.23
C CYS A 44 15.96 -3.04 -3.74
N ILE A 45 16.31 -2.05 -2.91
CA ILE A 45 16.27 -2.16 -1.45
C ILE A 45 14.84 -2.44 -0.97
N ALA A 46 13.85 -1.66 -1.40
CA ALA A 46 12.45 -1.85 -1.00
C ALA A 46 11.89 -3.23 -1.39
N ILE A 47 12.19 -3.74 -2.59
CA ILE A 47 11.78 -5.08 -3.04
C ILE A 47 12.43 -6.16 -2.17
N VAL A 48 13.74 -6.04 -1.91
CA VAL A 48 14.45 -6.99 -1.03
C VAL A 48 13.84 -6.95 0.36
N THR A 49 13.62 -5.77 0.93
CA THR A 49 12.94 -5.57 2.21
C THR A 49 11.56 -6.25 2.18
N TYR A 50 10.76 -6.03 1.16
CA TYR A 50 9.46 -6.68 1.01
C TYR A 50 9.54 -8.22 0.97
N ILE A 51 10.51 -8.79 0.26
CA ILE A 51 10.74 -10.24 0.24
C ILE A 51 11.11 -10.75 1.63
N LEU A 52 12.02 -10.06 2.32
CA LEU A 52 12.43 -10.40 3.69
C LEU A 52 11.25 -10.30 4.66
N LEU A 53 10.46 -9.22 4.58
CA LEU A 53 9.27 -9.02 5.39
C LEU A 53 8.22 -10.10 5.10
N TRP A 54 7.97 -10.42 3.84
CA TRP A 54 7.03 -11.47 3.45
C TRP A 54 7.41 -12.84 4.02
N ASN A 55 8.69 -13.20 3.91
CA ASN A 55 9.26 -14.44 4.44
C ASN A 55 9.22 -14.48 5.97
N TYR A 56 9.45 -13.34 6.63
CA TYR A 56 9.39 -13.21 8.07
C TYR A 56 7.94 -13.26 8.61
N LEU A 57 7.01 -12.56 7.96
CA LEU A 57 5.61 -12.49 8.36
C LEU A 57 4.89 -13.82 8.18
N LYS A 58 5.23 -14.59 7.12
CA LYS A 58 4.55 -15.82 6.72
C LYS A 58 3.03 -15.64 6.69
N PRO A 59 2.51 -14.76 5.82
CA PRO A 59 1.11 -14.39 5.81
C PRO A 59 0.20 -15.61 5.58
N ASP A 60 -0.93 -15.62 6.28
CA ASP A 60 -1.90 -16.70 6.17
C ASP A 60 -2.71 -16.58 4.86
N ARG A 61 -3.49 -17.61 4.55
CA ARG A 61 -4.33 -17.64 3.32
C ARG A 61 -5.31 -16.47 3.26
N TYR A 62 -5.84 -16.03 4.41
CA TYR A 62 -6.78 -14.92 4.47
C TYR A 62 -6.10 -13.60 4.09
N SER A 63 -4.94 -13.30 4.67
CA SER A 63 -4.16 -12.11 4.33
C SER A 63 -3.74 -12.10 2.86
N LYS A 64 -3.37 -13.26 2.29
CA LYS A 64 -3.03 -13.36 0.86
C LYS A 64 -4.22 -13.04 -0.04
N VAL A 65 -5.39 -13.63 0.23
CA VAL A 65 -6.60 -13.37 -0.56
C VAL A 65 -7.02 -11.90 -0.46
N CYS A 66 -7.01 -11.34 0.75
CA CYS A 66 -7.30 -9.92 0.96
C CYS A 66 -6.30 -9.01 0.24
N GLY A 67 -5.01 -9.38 0.25
CA GLY A 67 -3.99 -8.66 -0.50
C GLY A 67 -4.20 -8.69 -2.01
N LEU A 68 -4.65 -9.81 -2.58
CA LEU A 68 -5.05 -9.89 -3.99
C LEU A 68 -6.23 -8.96 -4.31
N ILE A 69 -7.23 -8.92 -3.43
CA ILE A 69 -8.39 -8.02 -3.59
C ILE A 69 -7.95 -6.55 -3.54
N ILE A 70 -7.10 -6.19 -2.58
CA ILE A 70 -6.54 -4.84 -2.51
C ILE A 70 -5.71 -4.51 -3.76
N GLY A 71 -4.90 -5.45 -4.24
CA GLY A 71 -4.15 -5.30 -5.49
C GLY A 71 -5.08 -5.03 -6.68
N LEU A 72 -6.21 -5.73 -6.77
CA LEU A 72 -7.22 -5.48 -7.80
C LEU A 72 -7.83 -4.08 -7.68
N LEU A 73 -8.12 -3.62 -6.45
CA LEU A 73 -8.60 -2.24 -6.23
C LEU A 73 -7.58 -1.20 -6.68
N PHE A 74 -6.28 -1.44 -6.44
CA PHE A 74 -5.22 -0.58 -6.96
C PHE A 74 -5.16 -0.59 -8.49
N ILE A 75 -5.28 -1.76 -9.13
CA ILE A 75 -5.35 -1.86 -10.60
C ILE A 75 -6.50 -1.03 -11.14
N ILE A 76 -7.69 -1.15 -10.53
CA ILE A 76 -8.87 -0.37 -10.93
C ILE A 76 -8.61 1.13 -10.74
N ASN A 77 -8.04 1.54 -9.61
CA ASN A 77 -7.69 2.94 -9.36
C ASN A 77 -6.74 3.50 -10.41
N ILE A 78 -5.60 2.84 -10.62
CA ILE A 78 -4.60 3.26 -11.60
C ILE A 78 -5.21 3.30 -13.01
N SER A 79 -6.03 2.30 -13.37
CA SER A 79 -6.68 2.27 -14.68
C SER A 79 -7.64 3.44 -14.89
N ILE A 80 -8.41 3.77 -13.85
CA ILE A 80 -9.34 4.91 -13.90
C ILE A 80 -8.58 6.23 -13.99
N GLU A 81 -7.50 6.38 -13.22
CA GLU A 81 -6.69 7.60 -13.20
C GLU A 81 -6.00 7.87 -14.53
N GLU A 82 -5.45 6.81 -15.16
CA GLU A 82 -4.62 6.95 -16.36
C GLU A 82 -5.42 6.88 -17.68
N PHE A 83 -6.54 6.15 -17.73
CA PHE A 83 -7.27 5.91 -18.98
C PHE A 83 -8.59 6.67 -19.09
N ILE A 84 -9.20 7.10 -17.99
CA ILE A 84 -10.44 7.88 -18.08
C ILE A 84 -10.09 9.36 -18.28
N ASN A 85 -10.56 9.92 -19.39
CA ASN A 85 -10.44 11.34 -19.65
C ASN A 85 -11.52 12.11 -18.86
N TRP A 86 -11.23 12.34 -17.59
CA TRP A 86 -12.07 13.13 -16.71
C TRP A 86 -12.19 14.57 -17.22
N LYS A 87 -13.43 15.04 -17.41
CA LYS A 87 -13.69 16.38 -17.97
C LYS A 87 -13.15 17.51 -17.09
N THR A 88 -12.99 17.26 -15.79
CA THR A 88 -12.50 18.26 -14.82
C THR A 88 -11.51 17.63 -13.85
N GLN A 89 -10.53 18.43 -13.40
CA GLN A 89 -9.59 18.03 -12.34
C GLN A 89 -10.32 17.61 -11.05
N ALA A 90 -11.44 18.26 -10.74
CA ALA A 90 -12.27 17.91 -9.58
C ALA A 90 -12.83 16.47 -9.69
N SER A 91 -13.28 16.06 -10.88
CA SER A 91 -13.80 14.71 -11.09
C SER A 91 -12.71 13.64 -10.98
N THR A 92 -11.50 13.90 -11.49
CA THR A 92 -10.33 13.03 -11.28
C THR A 92 -10.03 12.88 -9.79
N LEU A 93 -9.93 14.02 -9.08
CA LEU A 93 -9.60 14.04 -7.65
C LEU A 93 -10.62 13.25 -6.81
N ILE A 94 -11.92 13.46 -7.04
CA ILE A 94 -12.98 12.75 -6.30
C ILE A 94 -12.91 11.25 -6.57
N SER A 95 -12.66 10.85 -7.82
CA SER A 95 -12.54 9.42 -8.18
C SER A 95 -11.37 8.76 -7.46
N THR A 96 -10.17 9.36 -7.54
CA THR A 96 -8.96 8.84 -6.88
C THR A 96 -9.14 8.80 -5.36
N LEU A 97 -9.66 9.87 -4.75
CA LEU A 97 -9.89 9.91 -3.30
C LEU A 97 -10.93 8.87 -2.85
N SER A 98 -11.97 8.62 -3.63
CA SER A 98 -13.00 7.64 -3.30
C SER A 98 -12.46 6.21 -3.30
N LEU A 99 -11.64 5.86 -4.30
CA LEU A 99 -11.01 4.54 -4.38
C LEU A 99 -9.91 4.37 -3.32
N MET A 100 -9.14 5.40 -3.02
CA MET A 100 -8.19 5.40 -1.91
C MET A 100 -8.90 5.21 -0.57
N PHE A 101 -10.01 5.91 -0.34
CA PHE A 101 -10.83 5.72 0.84
C PHE A 101 -11.33 4.27 0.95
N LEU A 102 -11.80 3.67 -0.14
CA LEU A 102 -12.22 2.27 -0.16
C LEU A 102 -11.08 1.31 0.21
N ILE A 103 -9.87 1.55 -0.29
CA ILE A 103 -8.67 0.77 0.06
C ILE A 103 -8.35 0.92 1.56
N PHE A 104 -8.40 2.13 2.11
CA PHE A 104 -8.13 2.38 3.53
C PHE A 104 -9.17 1.74 4.45
N VAL A 105 -10.46 1.82 4.08
CA VAL A 105 -11.54 1.12 4.78
C VAL A 105 -11.32 -0.39 4.72
N SER A 106 -10.87 -0.93 3.58
CA SER A 106 -10.57 -2.35 3.43
C SER A 106 -9.51 -2.82 4.42
N PHE A 107 -8.43 -2.05 4.65
CA PHE A 107 -7.43 -2.34 5.69
C PHE A 107 -8.05 -2.47 7.09
N SER A 108 -8.93 -1.53 7.45
CA SER A 108 -9.65 -1.57 8.73
C SER A 108 -10.56 -2.80 8.84
N VAL A 109 -11.34 -3.09 7.80
CA VAL A 109 -12.25 -4.25 7.76
C VAL A 109 -11.49 -5.57 7.88
N ILE A 110 -10.39 -5.73 7.14
CA ILE A 110 -9.53 -6.93 7.18
C ILE A 110 -9.02 -7.17 8.61
N SER A 111 -8.52 -6.11 9.26
CA SER A 111 -8.04 -6.21 10.64
C SER A 111 -9.17 -6.53 11.62
N GLY A 112 -10.32 -5.88 11.48
CA GLY A 112 -11.47 -6.10 12.36
C GLY A 112 -11.97 -7.55 12.28
N ILE A 113 -12.18 -8.07 11.06
CA ILE A 113 -12.61 -9.47 10.84
C ILE A 113 -11.59 -10.44 11.45
N ARG A 114 -10.31 -10.22 11.20
CA ARG A 114 -9.26 -11.12 11.71
C ARG A 114 -9.14 -11.04 13.23
N THR A 115 -9.32 -9.86 13.81
CA THR A 115 -9.37 -9.64 15.27
C THR A 115 -10.55 -10.36 15.90
N ILE A 116 -11.74 -10.33 15.28
CA ILE A 116 -12.91 -11.08 15.77
C ILE A 116 -12.62 -12.59 15.82
N LYS A 117 -12.04 -13.14 14.74
CA LYS A 117 -11.76 -14.58 14.65
C LYS A 117 -10.66 -15.04 15.60
N SER A 118 -9.64 -14.20 15.82
CA SER A 118 -8.47 -14.55 16.63
C SER A 118 -8.65 -14.16 18.10
N GLU A 119 -9.54 -13.20 18.39
CA GLU A 119 -9.62 -12.42 19.63
C GLU A 119 -8.29 -11.72 19.98
N ASN A 120 -7.52 -11.35 18.95
CA ASN A 120 -6.22 -10.71 19.12
C ASN A 120 -5.99 -9.63 18.05
N ILE A 121 -5.93 -8.38 18.51
CA ILE A 121 -5.70 -7.20 17.67
C ILE A 121 -4.41 -7.31 16.84
N THR A 122 -3.34 -7.87 17.41
CA THR A 122 -2.06 -7.98 16.71
C THR A 122 -2.17 -8.90 15.49
N ALA A 123 -3.01 -9.94 15.57
CA ALA A 123 -3.29 -10.78 14.41
C ALA A 123 -4.10 -10.02 13.33
N GLY A 124 -4.98 -9.11 13.74
CA GLY A 124 -5.70 -8.22 12.84
C GLY A 124 -4.78 -7.26 12.10
N VAL A 125 -3.98 -6.50 12.84
CA VAL A 125 -3.02 -5.53 12.30
C VAL A 125 -2.03 -6.23 11.38
N LYS A 126 -1.49 -7.39 11.80
CA LYS A 126 -0.59 -8.19 10.95
C LYS A 126 -1.24 -8.63 9.64
N SER A 127 -2.53 -8.98 9.66
CA SER A 127 -3.25 -9.36 8.45
C SER A 127 -3.48 -8.18 7.52
N SER A 128 -3.85 -7.02 8.07
CA SER A 128 -3.98 -5.78 7.30
C SER A 128 -2.65 -5.40 6.63
N PHE A 129 -1.58 -5.37 7.43
CA PHE A 129 -0.23 -5.08 6.97
C PHE A 129 0.26 -6.06 5.91
N SER A 130 0.07 -7.36 6.11
CA SER A 130 0.49 -8.34 5.09
C SER A 130 -0.32 -8.22 3.79
N SER A 131 -1.59 -7.83 3.89
CA SER A 131 -2.45 -7.62 2.72
C SER A 131 -2.02 -6.38 1.94
N SER A 132 -1.65 -5.30 2.63
CA SER A 132 -1.16 -4.08 1.98
C SER A 132 0.17 -4.31 1.26
N LEU A 133 1.11 -5.07 1.85
CA LEU A 133 2.37 -5.43 1.17
C LEU A 133 2.12 -6.15 -0.16
N LEU A 134 1.19 -7.11 -0.20
CA LEU A 134 0.88 -7.80 -1.46
C LEU A 134 0.18 -6.85 -2.45
N GLY A 135 -0.77 -6.06 -1.96
CA GLY A 135 -1.52 -5.12 -2.79
C GLY A 135 -0.63 -4.06 -3.46
N THR A 136 0.35 -3.51 -2.73
CA THR A 136 1.29 -2.51 -3.25
C THR A 136 2.28 -3.10 -4.26
N ILE A 137 2.74 -4.34 -4.07
CA ILE A 137 3.55 -5.03 -5.09
C ILE A 137 2.76 -5.16 -6.39
N ILE A 138 1.49 -5.57 -6.30
CA ILE A 138 0.63 -5.70 -7.50
C ILE A 138 0.46 -4.35 -8.19
N ALA A 139 0.21 -3.29 -7.41
CA ALA A 139 0.10 -1.92 -7.93
C ALA A 139 1.38 -1.47 -8.64
N LEU A 140 2.55 -1.72 -8.04
CA LEU A 140 3.86 -1.43 -8.62
C LEU A 140 4.07 -2.14 -9.95
N CYS A 141 3.84 -3.46 -9.99
CA CYS A 141 3.96 -4.25 -11.22
C CYS A 141 3.01 -3.75 -12.31
N TYR A 142 1.77 -3.40 -11.95
CA TYR A 142 0.78 -2.91 -12.89
C TYR A 142 1.13 -1.52 -13.45
N GLY A 143 1.62 -0.60 -12.60
CA GLY A 143 2.09 0.72 -13.03
C GLY A 143 3.24 0.62 -14.06
N PHE A 144 4.20 -0.27 -13.84
CA PHE A 144 5.26 -0.53 -14.82
C PHE A 144 4.73 -1.16 -16.11
N LEU A 145 3.79 -2.10 -15.99
CA LEU A 145 3.15 -2.73 -17.15
C LEU A 145 2.44 -1.68 -18.03
N ILE A 146 1.72 -0.73 -17.43
CA ILE A 146 1.08 0.36 -18.17
C ILE A 146 2.12 1.23 -18.87
N ASN A 147 3.20 1.62 -18.19
CA ASN A 147 4.25 2.44 -18.80
C ASN A 147 4.92 1.74 -19.98
N PHE A 148 5.12 0.42 -19.87
CA PHE A 148 5.72 -0.37 -20.93
C PHE A 148 4.78 -0.52 -22.13
N LEU A 149 3.51 -0.86 -21.90
CA LEU A 149 2.54 -1.13 -22.97
C LEU A 149 1.97 0.15 -23.61
N PHE A 150 1.85 1.24 -22.86
CA PHE A 150 1.17 2.47 -23.27
C PHE A 150 2.05 3.71 -23.11
N SER A 151 3.34 3.59 -23.44
CA SER A 151 4.33 4.66 -23.23
C SER A 151 3.92 6.00 -23.85
N ASP A 152 3.36 6.00 -25.05
CA ASP A 152 2.99 7.24 -25.75
C ASP A 152 1.81 7.95 -25.08
N ARG A 153 0.88 7.17 -24.50
CA ARG A 153 -0.23 7.70 -23.69
C ARG A 153 0.30 8.33 -22.41
N MET A 154 1.24 7.66 -21.73
CA MET A 154 1.85 8.20 -20.51
C MET A 154 2.61 9.50 -20.79
N VAL A 155 3.32 9.58 -21.93
CA VAL A 155 4.00 10.80 -22.36
C VAL A 155 3.00 11.94 -22.54
N PHE A 156 1.85 11.67 -23.16
CA PHE A 156 0.79 12.65 -23.35
C PHE A 156 0.23 13.16 -22.01
N ILE A 157 -0.06 12.26 -21.07
CA ILE A 157 -0.61 12.62 -19.75
C ILE A 157 0.39 13.44 -18.94
N LEU A 158 1.66 13.03 -18.95
CA LEU A 158 2.71 13.62 -18.11
C LEU A 158 3.41 14.83 -18.74
N LYS A 159 3.03 15.25 -19.95
CA LYS A 159 3.64 16.38 -20.65
C LYS A 159 3.54 17.71 -19.86
N GLY A 160 2.51 17.86 -19.04
CA GLY A 160 2.30 19.04 -18.19
C GLY A 160 2.88 18.92 -16.78
N TYR A 161 3.53 17.81 -16.45
CA TYR A 161 4.06 17.56 -15.11
C TYR A 161 5.37 18.32 -14.88
N PRO A 162 5.60 18.92 -13.69
CA PRO A 162 6.88 19.54 -13.35
C PRO A 162 8.05 18.56 -13.57
N GLY A 163 9.12 19.04 -14.20
CA GLY A 163 10.31 18.22 -14.53
C GLY A 163 10.24 17.46 -15.86
N TYR A 164 9.09 17.42 -16.54
CA TYR A 164 8.98 16.75 -17.85
C TYR A 164 9.94 17.35 -18.90
N SER A 165 10.09 18.69 -18.91
CA SER A 165 10.96 19.42 -19.84
C SER A 165 12.45 19.16 -19.64
N ASP A 166 12.84 18.62 -18.49
CA ASP A 166 14.25 18.47 -18.10
C ASP A 166 14.83 17.14 -18.59
N PHE A 167 13.98 16.24 -19.10
CA PHE A 167 14.38 14.94 -19.64
C PHE A 167 14.48 14.99 -21.17
N SER A 168 15.65 14.60 -21.70
CA SER A 168 15.88 14.47 -23.15
C SER A 168 15.07 13.33 -23.78
N ASN A 169 14.63 12.35 -22.99
CA ASN A 169 13.79 11.25 -23.41
C ASN A 169 12.46 11.24 -22.63
N PRO A 170 11.35 11.66 -23.25
CA PRO A 170 10.03 11.67 -22.61
C PRO A 170 9.58 10.32 -22.06
N ARG A 171 9.88 9.22 -22.76
CA ARG A 171 9.50 7.88 -22.28
C ARG A 171 10.28 7.49 -21.02
N ALA A 172 11.54 7.90 -20.93
CA ALA A 172 12.31 7.72 -19.72
C ALA A 172 11.68 8.49 -18.54
N PHE A 173 11.24 9.74 -18.77
CA PHE A 173 10.52 10.50 -17.75
C PHE A 173 9.26 9.78 -17.25
N THR A 174 8.44 9.24 -18.16
CA THR A 174 7.21 8.50 -17.75
C THR A 174 7.54 7.31 -16.85
N PHE A 175 8.59 6.56 -17.19
CA PHE A 175 9.06 5.46 -16.38
C PHE A 175 9.51 5.94 -14.99
N PHE A 176 10.30 7.02 -14.91
CA PHE A 176 10.77 7.55 -13.62
C PHE A 176 9.65 8.13 -12.77
N ASN A 177 8.70 8.83 -13.37
CA ASN A 177 7.56 9.38 -12.66
C ASN A 177 6.70 8.26 -12.06
N SER A 178 6.39 7.22 -12.83
CA SER A 178 5.62 6.08 -12.30
C SER A 178 6.41 5.24 -11.31
N PHE A 179 7.72 5.12 -11.52
CA PHE A 179 8.64 4.50 -10.57
C PHE A 179 8.63 5.24 -9.22
N ASP A 180 8.72 6.57 -9.23
CA ASP A 180 8.70 7.40 -8.03
C ASP A 180 7.34 7.35 -7.32
N ASN A 181 6.25 7.57 -8.08
CA ASN A 181 4.89 7.49 -7.54
C ASN A 181 4.64 6.12 -6.91
N ALA A 182 5.00 5.03 -7.57
CA ALA A 182 4.79 3.70 -7.02
C ALA A 182 5.68 3.42 -5.79
N SER A 183 6.93 3.92 -5.76
CA SER A 183 7.84 3.82 -4.60
C SER A 183 7.23 4.46 -3.34
N ASN A 184 6.63 5.64 -3.48
CA ASN A 184 5.96 6.32 -2.38
C ASN A 184 4.80 5.48 -1.82
N HIS A 185 4.01 4.85 -2.70
CA HIS A 185 2.89 4.01 -2.29
C HIS A 185 3.33 2.70 -1.62
N VAL A 186 4.47 2.13 -2.03
CA VAL A 186 5.11 0.95 -1.41
C VAL A 186 5.49 1.23 0.05
N ILE A 187 5.74 2.48 0.46
CA ILE A 187 6.06 2.81 1.85
C ILE A 187 4.82 3.30 2.61
N ILE A 188 4.04 4.19 2.00
CA ILE A 188 2.91 4.86 2.67
C ILE A 188 1.76 3.89 2.94
N ALA A 189 1.39 3.05 1.96
CA ALA A 189 0.21 2.20 2.11
C ALA A 189 0.36 1.16 3.25
N PRO A 190 1.52 0.53 3.48
CA PRO A 190 1.72 -0.30 4.67
C PRO A 190 1.56 0.46 5.98
N ILE A 191 2.10 1.70 6.09
CA ILE A 191 1.93 2.54 7.29
C ILE A 191 0.45 2.83 7.53
N ILE A 192 -0.27 3.29 6.50
CA ILE A 192 -1.73 3.53 6.59
C ILE A 192 -2.47 2.24 6.97
N SER A 193 -2.08 1.09 6.43
CA SER A 193 -2.72 -0.19 6.74
C SER A 193 -2.58 -0.62 8.20
N ILE A 194 -1.51 -0.19 8.88
CA ILE A 194 -1.32 -0.40 10.31
C ILE A 194 -2.23 0.51 11.11
N ILE A 195 -2.27 1.80 10.79
CA ILE A 195 -3.14 2.79 11.45
C ILE A 195 -4.60 2.35 11.33
N MET A 196 -5.05 2.11 10.10
CA MET A 196 -6.40 1.61 9.83
C MET A 196 -6.63 0.24 10.45
N GLY A 197 -5.60 -0.61 10.48
CA GLY A 197 -5.65 -1.91 11.13
C GLY A 197 -5.87 -1.82 12.64
N ILE A 198 -5.24 -0.88 13.32
CA ILE A 198 -5.44 -0.64 14.76
C ILE A 198 -6.87 -0.17 15.00
N VAL A 199 -7.34 0.82 14.22
CA VAL A 199 -8.72 1.33 14.30
C VAL A 199 -9.73 0.19 14.15
N GLY A 200 -9.64 -0.58 13.05
CA GLY A 200 -10.57 -1.68 12.80
C GLY A 200 -10.49 -2.80 13.85
N GLY A 201 -9.29 -3.10 14.34
CA GLY A 201 -9.08 -4.08 15.40
C GLY A 201 -9.68 -3.64 16.74
N TRP A 202 -9.55 -2.36 17.12
CA TRP A 202 -10.17 -1.82 18.34
C TRP A 202 -11.69 -1.81 18.25
N THR A 203 -12.24 -1.31 17.14
CA THR A 203 -13.68 -1.33 16.88
C THR A 203 -14.24 -2.74 17.04
N ALA A 204 -13.56 -3.74 16.48
CA ALA A 204 -13.92 -5.15 16.60
C ALA A 204 -13.94 -5.67 18.06
N LEU A 205 -12.92 -5.31 18.87
CA LEU A 205 -12.86 -5.71 20.27
C LEU A 205 -13.99 -5.07 21.10
N ILE A 206 -14.32 -3.81 20.84
CA ILE A 206 -15.44 -3.11 21.49
C ILE A 206 -16.75 -3.87 21.21
N PHE A 207 -17.01 -4.21 19.95
CA PHE A 207 -18.20 -5.00 19.59
C PHE A 207 -18.25 -6.36 20.27
N LEU A 208 -17.13 -7.08 20.36
CA LEU A 208 -17.05 -8.35 21.07
C LEU A 208 -17.38 -8.21 22.56
N ASN A 209 -16.85 -7.19 23.22
CA ASN A 209 -17.10 -6.93 24.63
C ASN A 209 -18.57 -6.58 24.90
N LEU A 210 -19.17 -5.74 24.05
CA LEU A 210 -20.59 -5.41 24.14
C LEU A 210 -21.48 -6.66 23.96
N LYS A 211 -21.16 -7.52 22.99
CA LYS A 211 -21.89 -8.78 22.76
C LYS A 211 -21.79 -9.72 23.95
N ARG A 212 -20.60 -9.86 24.56
CA ARG A 212 -20.39 -10.69 25.75
C ARG A 212 -21.18 -10.18 26.95
N LYS A 213 -21.17 -8.86 27.18
CA LYS A 213 -21.94 -8.24 28.28
C LYS A 213 -23.45 -8.49 28.12
N LYS A 214 -23.98 -8.37 26.89
CA LYS A 214 -25.39 -8.66 26.61
C LYS A 214 -25.77 -10.11 26.92
N ASN A 215 -24.90 -11.07 26.58
CA ASN A 215 -25.15 -12.50 26.83
C ASN A 215 -25.06 -12.90 28.31
N LEU A 216 -24.38 -12.12 29.16
CA LEU A 216 -24.30 -12.38 30.60
C LEU A 216 -25.51 -11.83 31.36
N ASN A 217 -26.25 -10.90 30.75
CA ASN A 217 -27.41 -10.24 31.34
C ASN A 217 -28.75 -10.87 30.92
N ASN A 218 -28.71 -11.89 30.06
CA ASN A 218 -29.85 -12.68 29.59
C ASN A 218 -29.73 -14.10 30.15
#